data_AF-A0A2V7U3Y6-F1
#
_entry.id   AF-A0A2V7U3Y6-F1
#
_cell.length_a   1.000
_cell.length_b   1.000
_cell.length_c   1.000
_cell.angle_alpha   90.00
_cell.angle_beta   90.00
_cell.angle_gamma   90.00
#
_symmetry.space_group_name_H-M   'P 1'
#
loop_
_entity.id
_entity.type
_entity.pdbx_description
1 polymer ?
#
loop_
_entity_poly.entity_id
_entity_poly.type
_entity_poly.pdbx_seq_one_letter_code
_entity_poly.pdbx_strand_id
1 'polypeptide(L)'
;MKDDPARRRAAARALLLPLVFLTVALLGGMRVAVDRSFVFLPPPLVTLVMAALLSSLFMRGRLVRLDTWLGSRHGVLTNISHALTLIALFFASAQAFNSVLPEQGLLHWMFAFFFLWTLWNDQFSAFDPFRLLRSLGVLFGTAFVLKHMVLGALAAPGGSWTQRIASAIFQGLSLGTLDIPAVAPATGYISFFTLALYVMDLRPLLREARLLTPGERRALLKELEED
;
A
#
# COMPACT_ATOMS: atom_id res chain seq x y z
N MET A 1 -28.97 30.61 3.45
CA MET A 1 -28.58 29.28 2.96
C MET A 1 -27.85 28.57 4.10
N LYS A 2 -28.53 27.66 4.82
CA LYS A 2 -27.97 27.02 6.02
C LYS A 2 -27.03 25.90 5.55
N ASP A 3 -25.75 26.01 5.87
CA ASP A 3 -24.78 24.96 5.55
C ASP A 3 -25.15 23.67 6.28
N ASP A 4 -25.60 22.69 5.52
CA ASP A 4 -25.95 21.38 6.04
C ASP A 4 -24.66 20.65 6.49
N PRO A 5 -24.53 20.27 7.78
CA PRO A 5 -23.36 19.53 8.26
C PRO A 5 -23.13 18.22 7.50
N ALA A 6 -24.17 17.61 6.92
CA ALA A 6 -24.03 16.44 6.07
C ALA A 6 -23.28 16.75 4.76
N ARG A 7 -23.59 17.90 4.13
CA ARG A 7 -22.96 18.35 2.88
C ARG A 7 -21.49 18.71 3.10
N ARG A 8 -21.17 19.37 4.21
CA ARG A 8 -19.77 19.69 4.59
C ARG A 8 -18.94 18.42 4.82
N ARG A 9 -19.50 17.40 5.50
CA ARG A 9 -18.83 16.11 5.71
C ARG A 9 -18.59 15.36 4.40
N ALA A 10 -19.57 15.36 3.50
CA ALA A 10 -19.43 14.74 2.18
C ALA A 10 -18.35 15.43 1.34
N ALA A 11 -18.34 16.77 1.31
CA ALA A 11 -17.31 17.55 0.61
C ALA A 11 -15.91 17.36 1.23
N ALA A 12 -15.81 17.39 2.57
CA ALA A 12 -14.57 17.12 3.27
C ALA A 12 -14.04 15.72 2.94
N ARG A 13 -14.90 14.71 2.91
CA ARG A 13 -14.50 13.34 2.57
C ARG A 13 -14.00 13.21 1.13
N ALA A 14 -14.69 13.85 0.18
CA ALA A 14 -14.29 13.87 -1.23
C ALA A 14 -12.90 14.50 -1.46
N LEU A 15 -12.47 15.41 -0.57
CA LEU A 15 -11.15 16.04 -0.65
C LEU A 15 -10.10 15.33 0.21
N LEU A 16 -10.47 14.87 1.40
CA LEU A 16 -9.55 14.25 2.36
C LEU A 16 -9.06 12.89 1.87
N LEU A 17 -9.94 12.06 1.29
CA LEU A 17 -9.56 10.72 0.88
C LEU A 17 -8.44 10.70 -0.19
N PRO A 18 -8.53 11.44 -1.31
CA PRO A 18 -7.43 11.50 -2.27
C PRO A 18 -6.18 12.18 -1.70
N LEU A 19 -6.35 13.21 -0.85
CA LEU A 19 -5.23 13.92 -0.24
C LEU A 19 -4.40 13.01 0.67
N VAL A 20 -5.07 12.16 1.44
CA VAL A 20 -4.41 11.22 2.35
C VAL A 20 -3.64 10.15 1.55
N PHE A 21 -4.24 9.54 0.52
CA PHE A 21 -3.50 8.62 -0.35
C PHE A 21 -2.34 9.30 -1.09
N LEU A 22 -2.50 10.54 -1.53
CA LEU A 22 -1.42 11.30 -2.14
C LEU A 22 -0.28 11.54 -1.13
N THR A 23 -0.62 11.81 0.13
CA THR A 23 0.36 11.94 1.22
C THR A 23 1.14 10.65 1.40
N VAL A 24 0.46 9.49 1.38
CA VAL A 24 1.11 8.17 1.42
C VAL A 24 2.01 7.96 0.20
N ALA A 25 1.56 8.33 -1.01
CA ALA A 25 2.37 8.21 -2.21
C ALA A 25 3.65 9.06 -2.14
N LEU A 26 3.54 10.29 -1.65
CA LEU A 26 4.69 11.19 -1.49
C LEU A 26 5.66 10.70 -0.41
N LEU A 27 5.14 10.32 0.77
CA LEU A 27 5.97 9.82 1.86
C LEU A 27 6.63 8.48 1.53
N GLY A 28 5.94 7.58 0.83
CA GLY A 28 6.49 6.28 0.46
C GLY A 28 7.66 6.34 -0.53
N GLY A 29 7.74 7.42 -1.31
CA GLY A 29 8.90 7.72 -2.17
C GLY A 29 10.02 8.48 -1.46
N MET A 30 9.78 9.04 -0.28
CA MET A 30 10.76 9.86 0.42
C MET A 30 11.84 8.99 1.07
N ARG A 31 13.10 9.36 0.84
CA ARG A 31 14.30 8.78 1.46
C ARG A 31 15.13 9.90 2.06
N VAL A 32 15.78 9.62 3.19
CA VAL A 32 16.72 10.54 3.85
C VAL A 32 18.13 10.00 3.63
N ALA A 33 18.95 10.76 2.92
CA ALA A 33 20.35 10.44 2.70
C ALA A 33 21.19 10.72 3.97
N VAL A 34 22.44 10.24 4.01
CA VAL A 34 23.34 10.39 5.17
C VAL A 34 23.57 11.87 5.53
N ASP A 35 23.63 12.73 4.53
CA ASP A 35 23.78 14.18 4.65
C ASP A 35 22.50 14.90 5.13
N ARG A 36 21.44 14.13 5.46
CA ARG A 36 20.11 14.60 5.85
C ARG A 36 19.35 15.32 4.72
N SER A 37 19.77 15.17 3.47
CA SER A 37 18.98 15.62 2.32
C SER A 37 17.77 14.70 2.10
N PHE A 38 16.66 15.28 1.67
CA PHE A 38 15.47 14.53 1.25
C PHE A 38 15.59 14.22 -0.23
N VAL A 39 15.53 12.92 -0.57
CA VAL A 39 15.53 12.44 -1.94
C VAL A 39 14.20 11.73 -2.19
N PHE A 40 13.54 12.10 -3.29
CA PHE A 40 12.32 11.42 -3.72
C PHE A 40 12.66 10.34 -4.75
N LEU A 41 12.37 9.08 -4.42
CA LEU A 41 12.50 7.95 -5.34
C LEU A 41 11.15 7.68 -6.00
N PRO A 42 11.05 7.79 -7.34
CA PRO A 42 9.86 7.38 -8.06
C PRO A 42 9.67 5.85 -7.94
N PRO A 43 8.42 5.36 -8.03
CA PRO A 43 8.16 3.93 -7.92
C PRO A 43 8.74 3.19 -9.13
N PRO A 44 9.58 2.15 -8.94
CA PRO A 44 10.13 1.37 -10.04
C PRO A 44 9.03 0.57 -10.75
N LEU A 45 9.28 0.16 -12.00
CA LEU A 45 8.29 -0.53 -12.84
C LEU A 45 7.68 -1.77 -12.15
N VAL A 46 8.49 -2.55 -11.44
CA VAL A 46 8.04 -3.74 -10.71
C VAL A 46 6.96 -3.41 -9.65
N THR A 47 7.10 -2.29 -8.96
CA THR A 47 6.10 -1.84 -7.96
C THR A 47 4.83 -1.31 -8.62
N LEU A 48 4.92 -0.74 -9.82
CA LEU A 48 3.75 -0.36 -10.61
C LEU A 48 2.96 -1.60 -11.06
N VAL A 49 3.65 -2.67 -11.46
CA VAL A 49 3.02 -3.95 -11.78
C VAL A 49 2.33 -4.55 -10.55
N MET A 50 2.99 -4.56 -9.39
CA MET A 50 2.37 -5.00 -8.13
C MET A 50 1.14 -4.16 -7.76
N ALA A 51 1.23 -2.84 -7.91
CA ALA A 51 0.12 -1.93 -7.67
C ALA A 51 -1.05 -2.20 -8.63
N ALA A 52 -0.77 -2.55 -9.89
CA ALA A 52 -1.79 -2.94 -10.85
C ALA A 52 -2.48 -4.26 -10.47
N LEU A 53 -1.71 -5.28 -10.09
CA LEU A 53 -2.26 -6.54 -9.59
C LEU A 53 -3.09 -6.34 -8.32
N LEU A 54 -2.60 -5.53 -7.38
CA LEU A 54 -3.33 -5.20 -6.16
C LEU A 54 -4.60 -4.39 -6.46
N SER A 55 -4.55 -3.45 -7.40
CA SER A 55 -5.74 -2.70 -7.85
C SER A 55 -6.78 -3.62 -8.49
N SER A 56 -6.35 -4.61 -9.28
CA SER A 56 -7.22 -5.67 -9.79
C SER A 56 -7.91 -6.43 -8.64
N LEU A 57 -7.17 -6.79 -7.58
CA LEU A 57 -7.76 -7.42 -6.39
C LEU A 57 -8.78 -6.51 -5.70
N PHE A 58 -8.53 -5.21 -5.59
CA PHE A 58 -9.51 -4.26 -5.04
C PHE A 58 -10.80 -4.21 -5.85
N MET A 59 -10.70 -4.26 -7.18
CA MET A 59 -11.87 -4.31 -8.07
C MET A 59 -12.61 -5.65 -7.94
N ARG A 60 -11.89 -6.78 -7.99
CA ARG A 60 -12.47 -8.13 -7.85
C ARG A 60 -13.12 -8.35 -6.49
N GLY A 61 -12.51 -7.82 -5.45
CA GLY A 61 -13.03 -7.82 -4.09
C GLY A 61 -14.18 -6.85 -3.85
N ARG A 62 -14.60 -6.08 -4.85
CA ARG A 62 -15.61 -5.02 -4.71
C ARG A 62 -15.26 -3.98 -3.63
N LEU A 63 -13.98 -3.87 -3.26
CA LEU A 63 -13.47 -2.80 -2.41
C LEU A 63 -13.53 -1.46 -3.15
N VAL A 64 -13.29 -1.52 -4.46
CA VAL A 64 -13.54 -0.43 -5.41
C VAL A 64 -14.54 -0.91 -6.45
N ARG A 65 -15.64 -0.17 -6.62
CA ARG A 65 -16.70 -0.49 -7.58
C ARG A 65 -16.85 0.66 -8.57
N LEU A 66 -16.22 0.53 -9.75
CA LEU A 66 -16.17 1.58 -10.76
C LEU A 66 -17.58 2.04 -11.19
N ASP A 67 -18.53 1.12 -11.28
CA ASP A 67 -19.95 1.38 -11.60
C ASP A 67 -20.64 2.30 -10.59
N THR A 68 -20.26 2.19 -9.31
CA THR A 68 -20.82 3.00 -8.23
C THR A 68 -20.02 4.27 -7.97
N TRP A 69 -18.75 4.32 -8.33
CA TRP A 69 -17.88 5.46 -8.08
C TRP A 69 -17.89 6.47 -9.24
N LEU A 70 -17.91 5.98 -10.48
CA LEU A 70 -17.86 6.81 -11.67
C LEU A 70 -19.16 6.62 -12.46
N GLY A 71 -19.95 7.67 -12.58
CA GLY A 71 -21.17 7.61 -13.38
C GLY A 71 -21.95 8.91 -13.41
N SER A 72 -22.89 8.99 -14.35
CA SER A 72 -23.73 10.17 -14.58
C SER A 72 -24.66 10.51 -13.40
N ARG A 73 -24.78 9.60 -12.42
CA ARG A 73 -25.54 9.80 -11.18
C ARG A 73 -24.87 10.78 -10.21
N HIS A 74 -23.56 10.99 -10.35
CA HIS A 74 -22.79 11.89 -9.51
C HIS A 74 -22.51 13.21 -10.25
N GLY A 75 -22.37 14.30 -9.50
CA GLY A 75 -21.90 15.56 -10.05
C GLY A 75 -20.47 15.43 -10.59
N VAL A 76 -20.10 16.29 -11.56
CA VAL A 76 -18.78 16.30 -12.19
C VAL A 76 -17.65 16.35 -11.17
N LEU A 77 -17.76 17.22 -10.16
CA LEU A 77 -16.74 17.38 -9.12
C LEU A 77 -16.56 16.11 -8.27
N THR A 78 -17.64 15.39 -8.00
CA THR A 78 -17.61 14.12 -7.27
C THR A 78 -16.93 13.03 -8.10
N ASN A 79 -17.24 12.93 -9.40
CA ASN A 79 -16.57 12.00 -10.30
C ASN A 79 -15.07 12.28 -10.40
N ILE A 80 -14.66 13.56 -10.49
CA ILE A 80 -13.25 13.95 -10.49
C ILE A 80 -12.57 13.54 -9.19
N SER A 81 -13.19 13.80 -8.04
CA SER A 81 -12.67 13.40 -6.72
C SER A 81 -12.50 11.88 -6.61
N HIS A 82 -13.47 11.10 -7.07
CA HIS A 82 -13.36 9.64 -7.09
C HIS A 82 -12.24 9.18 -8.03
N ALA A 83 -12.13 9.74 -9.24
CA ALA A 83 -11.04 9.42 -10.16
C ALA A 83 -9.66 9.74 -9.56
N LEU A 84 -9.53 10.92 -8.92
CA LEU A 84 -8.31 11.30 -8.21
C LEU A 84 -8.00 10.36 -7.06
N THR A 85 -9.01 9.87 -6.35
CA THR A 85 -8.83 8.89 -5.27
C THR A 85 -8.29 7.57 -5.82
N LEU A 86 -8.81 7.09 -6.95
CA LEU A 86 -8.34 5.85 -7.60
C LEU A 86 -6.89 5.97 -8.06
N ILE A 87 -6.55 7.11 -8.68
CA ILE A 87 -5.19 7.41 -9.11
C ILE A 87 -4.25 7.49 -7.89
N ALA A 88 -4.64 8.23 -6.85
CA ALA A 88 -3.86 8.37 -5.63
C ALA A 88 -3.66 7.02 -4.93
N LEU A 89 -4.71 6.18 -4.85
CA LEU A 89 -4.63 4.84 -4.29
C LEU A 89 -3.66 3.94 -5.06
N PHE A 90 -3.65 4.01 -6.39
CA PHE A 90 -2.71 3.28 -7.23
C PHE A 90 -1.26 3.67 -6.93
N PHE A 91 -0.95 4.98 -6.94
CA PHE A 91 0.40 5.46 -6.63
C PHE A 91 0.80 5.23 -5.18
N ALA A 92 -0.13 5.37 -4.23
CA ALA A 92 0.09 5.02 -2.83
C ALA A 92 0.45 3.54 -2.66
N SER A 93 -0.23 2.66 -3.40
CA SER A 93 0.07 1.23 -3.40
C SER A 93 1.47 0.94 -3.96
N ALA A 94 1.82 1.55 -5.10
CA ALA A 94 3.16 1.40 -5.68
C ALA A 94 4.26 1.88 -4.72
N GLN A 95 4.04 3.03 -4.08
CA GLN A 95 4.98 3.60 -3.13
C GLN A 95 5.03 2.85 -1.79
N ALA A 96 3.93 2.24 -1.36
CA ALA A 96 3.92 1.32 -0.23
C ALA A 96 4.84 0.11 -0.50
N PHE A 97 4.72 -0.53 -1.68
CA PHE A 97 5.65 -1.59 -2.08
C PHE A 97 7.10 -1.09 -2.19
N ASN A 98 7.31 0.08 -2.81
CA ASN A 98 8.64 0.69 -2.92
C ASN A 98 9.29 0.94 -1.54
N SER A 99 8.50 1.30 -0.53
CA SER A 99 9.03 1.54 0.83
C SER A 99 9.58 0.27 1.50
N VAL A 100 8.98 -0.90 1.20
CA VAL A 100 9.36 -2.18 1.82
C VAL A 100 10.35 -3.00 1.00
N LEU A 101 10.43 -2.79 -0.30
CA LEU A 101 11.44 -3.46 -1.14
C LEU A 101 12.82 -2.86 -0.86
N PRO A 102 13.89 -3.68 -0.76
CA PRO A 102 15.26 -3.18 -0.82
C PRO A 102 15.50 -2.41 -2.12
N GLU A 103 16.38 -1.41 -2.14
CA GLU A 103 16.44 -0.50 -3.29
C GLU A 103 17.10 -1.14 -4.52
N GLN A 104 17.97 -2.13 -4.32
CA GLN A 104 18.67 -2.85 -5.37
C GLN A 104 19.25 -4.19 -4.87
N GLY A 105 19.80 -4.97 -5.80
CA GLY A 105 20.46 -6.26 -5.53
C GLY A 105 19.52 -7.47 -5.52
N LEU A 106 20.05 -8.65 -5.20
CA LEU A 106 19.29 -9.91 -5.22
C LEU A 106 18.09 -9.88 -4.28
N LEU A 107 18.24 -9.26 -3.10
CA LEU A 107 17.15 -9.15 -2.13
C LEU A 107 15.95 -8.35 -2.67
N HIS A 108 16.20 -7.31 -3.47
CA HIS A 108 15.14 -6.59 -4.17
C HIS A 108 14.32 -7.55 -5.03
N TRP A 109 14.99 -8.30 -5.90
CA TRP A 109 14.35 -9.25 -6.80
C TRP A 109 13.66 -10.40 -6.06
N MET A 110 14.25 -10.91 -4.98
CA MET A 110 13.67 -11.99 -4.20
C MET A 110 12.37 -11.54 -3.51
N PHE A 111 12.39 -10.37 -2.83
CA PHE A 111 11.17 -9.82 -2.22
C PHE A 111 10.14 -9.52 -3.29
N ALA A 112 10.55 -8.87 -4.38
CA ALA A 112 9.66 -8.54 -5.48
C ALA A 112 9.01 -9.79 -6.08
N PHE A 113 9.78 -10.86 -6.30
CA PHE A 113 9.26 -12.13 -6.78
C PHE A 113 8.23 -12.71 -5.82
N PHE A 114 8.50 -12.77 -4.51
CA PHE A 114 7.54 -13.28 -3.54
C PHE A 114 6.24 -12.46 -3.51
N PHE A 115 6.34 -11.13 -3.49
CA PHE A 115 5.18 -10.25 -3.54
C PHE A 115 4.37 -10.46 -4.83
N LEU A 116 5.03 -10.48 -5.98
CA LEU A 116 4.39 -10.66 -7.28
C LEU A 116 3.71 -12.03 -7.36
N TRP A 117 4.39 -13.09 -6.92
CA TRP A 117 3.88 -14.45 -6.87
C TRP A 117 2.65 -14.57 -5.98
N THR A 118 2.67 -13.96 -4.79
CA THR A 118 1.52 -13.92 -3.88
C THR A 118 0.35 -13.18 -4.52
N LEU A 119 0.56 -11.96 -5.03
CA LEU A 119 -0.48 -11.16 -5.67
C LEU A 119 -1.07 -11.81 -6.92
N TRP A 120 -0.23 -12.54 -7.67
CA TRP A 120 -0.64 -13.31 -8.84
C TRP A 120 -1.54 -14.48 -8.46
N ASN A 121 -1.13 -15.28 -7.46
CA ASN A 121 -1.95 -16.39 -6.98
C ASN A 121 -3.28 -15.93 -6.41
N ASP A 122 -3.30 -14.80 -5.70
CA ASP A 122 -4.54 -14.22 -5.18
C ASP A 122 -5.51 -13.77 -6.30
N GLN A 123 -5.04 -13.59 -7.54
CA GLN A 123 -5.94 -13.35 -8.69
C GLN A 123 -6.86 -14.54 -9.01
N PHE A 124 -6.52 -15.75 -8.57
CA PHE A 124 -7.30 -16.96 -8.90
C PHE A 124 -7.99 -17.59 -7.70
N SER A 125 -7.76 -17.06 -6.49
CA SER A 125 -8.35 -17.54 -5.26
C SER A 125 -9.73 -16.94 -4.98
N ALA A 126 -10.54 -17.63 -4.16
CA ALA A 126 -11.77 -17.09 -3.60
C ALA A 126 -11.44 -15.89 -2.71
N PHE A 127 -11.90 -14.71 -3.12
CA PHE A 127 -11.33 -13.45 -2.63
C PHE A 127 -12.19 -12.81 -1.54
N ASP A 128 -11.56 -12.45 -0.42
CA ASP A 128 -12.15 -11.67 0.68
C ASP A 128 -11.29 -10.40 0.92
N PRO A 129 -11.86 -9.18 0.76
CA PRO A 129 -11.16 -7.93 0.98
C PRO A 129 -10.60 -7.73 2.39
N PHE A 130 -11.27 -8.25 3.42
CA PHE A 130 -10.78 -8.15 4.80
C PHE A 130 -9.58 -9.05 5.02
N ARG A 131 -9.63 -10.25 4.45
CA ARG A 131 -8.50 -11.17 4.43
C ARG A 131 -7.32 -10.58 3.67
N LEU A 132 -7.57 -9.89 2.54
CA LEU A 132 -6.52 -9.17 1.81
C LEU A 132 -5.89 -8.09 2.69
N LEU A 133 -6.67 -7.22 3.33
CA LEU A 133 -6.11 -6.12 4.14
C LEU A 133 -5.29 -6.66 5.33
N ARG A 134 -5.76 -7.72 5.98
CA ARG A 134 -5.01 -8.40 7.05
C ARG A 134 -3.73 -9.03 6.53
N SER A 135 -3.80 -9.72 5.38
CA SER A 135 -2.65 -10.34 4.71
C SER A 135 -1.61 -9.30 4.33
N LEU A 136 -2.01 -8.20 3.68
CA LEU A 136 -1.15 -7.07 3.33
C LEU A 136 -0.50 -6.44 4.55
N GLY A 137 -1.26 -6.23 5.63
CA GLY A 137 -0.72 -5.68 6.87
C GLY A 137 0.39 -6.56 7.45
N VAL A 138 0.18 -7.88 7.48
CA VAL A 138 1.20 -8.85 7.94
C VAL A 138 2.38 -8.90 6.98
N LEU A 139 2.13 -8.94 5.67
CA LEU A 139 3.15 -9.04 4.64
C LEU A 139 4.06 -7.80 4.61
N PHE A 140 3.47 -6.59 4.65
CA PHE A 140 4.21 -5.34 4.76
C PHE A 140 4.93 -5.20 6.09
N GLY A 141 4.29 -5.58 7.21
CA GLY A 141 4.96 -5.57 8.52
C GLY A 141 6.17 -6.49 8.54
N THR A 142 6.05 -7.69 7.98
CA THR A 142 7.14 -8.68 7.91
C THR A 142 8.27 -8.18 7.00
N ALA A 143 7.93 -7.68 5.81
CA ALA A 143 8.91 -7.11 4.88
C ALA A 143 9.61 -5.88 5.47
N PHE A 144 8.88 -5.02 6.20
CA PHE A 144 9.44 -3.87 6.89
C PHE A 144 10.46 -4.28 7.96
N VAL A 145 10.12 -5.24 8.82
CA VAL A 145 11.03 -5.75 9.86
C VAL A 145 12.27 -6.37 9.23
N LEU A 146 12.11 -7.17 8.18
CA LEU A 146 13.24 -7.74 7.44
C LEU A 146 14.14 -6.65 6.84
N LYS A 147 13.58 -5.66 6.13
CA LYS A 147 14.35 -4.58 5.48
C LYS A 147 15.04 -3.68 6.50
N HIS A 148 14.32 -3.17 7.49
CA HIS A 148 14.82 -2.09 8.34
C HIS A 148 15.47 -2.58 9.64
N MET A 149 14.97 -3.68 10.23
CA MET A 149 15.53 -4.18 11.48
C MET A 149 16.58 -5.26 11.24
N VAL A 150 16.32 -6.24 10.36
CA VAL A 150 17.27 -7.34 10.12
C VAL A 150 18.42 -6.88 9.24
N LEU A 151 18.16 -6.34 8.04
CA LEU A 151 19.26 -5.87 7.18
C LEU A 151 19.96 -4.64 7.78
N GLY A 152 19.22 -3.75 8.44
CA GLY A 152 19.78 -2.61 9.16
C GLY A 152 20.74 -3.03 10.29
N ALA A 153 20.37 -4.02 11.10
CA ALA A 153 21.25 -4.55 12.14
C ALA A 153 22.50 -5.23 11.56
N LEU A 154 22.36 -5.95 10.44
CA LEU A 154 23.47 -6.61 9.75
C LEU A 154 24.45 -5.61 9.13
N ALA A 155 23.98 -4.45 8.67
CA ALA A 155 24.79 -3.40 8.07
C ALA A 155 25.49 -2.46 9.08
N ALA A 156 25.25 -2.62 10.39
CA ALA A 156 25.86 -1.76 11.41
C ALA A 156 27.39 -1.99 11.53
N PRO A 157 28.21 -0.92 11.53
CA PRO A 157 29.66 -1.04 11.69
C PRO A 157 30.00 -1.41 13.14
N GLY A 158 30.31 -2.68 13.39
CA GLY A 158 30.70 -3.22 14.72
C GLY A 158 30.35 -4.69 15.02
N GLY A 159 29.81 -5.43 14.04
CA GLY A 159 29.25 -6.77 14.23
C GLY A 159 30.21 -7.96 14.42
N SER A 160 29.75 -8.97 15.17
CA SER A 160 30.41 -10.25 15.48
C SER A 160 30.81 -11.10 14.25
N TRP A 161 31.64 -12.13 14.43
CA TRP A 161 32.15 -12.98 13.33
C TRP A 161 31.06 -13.59 12.43
N THR A 162 29.89 -13.91 12.98
CA THR A 162 28.71 -14.35 12.20
C THR A 162 28.17 -13.28 11.27
N GLN A 163 28.29 -12.01 11.65
CA GLN A 163 27.90 -10.86 10.84
C GLN A 163 28.86 -10.64 9.66
N ARG A 164 30.14 -11.00 9.82
CA ARG A 164 31.12 -11.01 8.72
C ARG A 164 30.86 -12.12 7.70
N ILE A 165 30.43 -13.30 8.17
CA ILE A 165 30.04 -14.40 7.27
C ILE A 165 28.73 -14.06 6.56
N ALA A 166 27.75 -13.54 7.29
CA ALA A 166 26.51 -13.07 6.68
C ALA A 166 26.79 -11.96 5.66
N SER A 167 27.61 -10.96 6.00
CA SER A 167 27.97 -9.88 5.06
C SER A 167 28.74 -10.40 3.86
N ALA A 168 29.62 -11.39 4.01
CA ALA A 168 30.38 -12.00 2.91
C ALA A 168 29.47 -12.82 1.97
N ILE A 169 28.51 -13.57 2.52
CA ILE A 169 27.50 -14.29 1.71
C ILE A 169 26.56 -13.30 1.02
N PHE A 170 26.13 -12.23 1.71
CA PHE A 170 25.33 -11.17 1.12
C PHE A 170 26.09 -10.40 0.03
N GLN A 171 27.39 -10.14 0.23
CA GLN A 171 28.30 -9.58 -0.78
C GLN A 171 28.44 -10.50 -2.00
N GLY A 172 28.62 -11.80 -1.78
CA GLY A 172 28.73 -12.81 -2.84
C GLY A 172 27.43 -12.99 -3.65
N LEU A 173 26.26 -12.90 -3.01
CA LEU A 173 24.95 -12.98 -3.64
C LEU A 173 24.51 -11.67 -4.31
N SER A 174 25.12 -10.53 -3.93
CA SER A 174 24.81 -9.21 -4.50
C SER A 174 25.52 -8.88 -5.82
N LEU A 175 26.24 -9.84 -6.44
CA LEU A 175 26.94 -9.66 -7.72
C LEU A 175 27.74 -8.33 -7.80
N GLY A 176 28.47 -7.99 -6.73
CA GLY A 176 29.41 -6.85 -6.73
C GLY A 176 28.81 -5.44 -6.82
N THR A 177 27.49 -5.26 -6.64
CA THR A 177 26.82 -3.94 -6.79
C THR A 177 26.32 -3.35 -5.46
N LEU A 178 27.04 -3.56 -4.37
CA LEU A 178 26.73 -2.93 -3.08
C LEU A 178 27.26 -1.50 -2.99
N ASP A 179 26.87 -0.65 -3.93
CA ASP A 179 26.67 0.76 -3.61
C ASP A 179 25.30 0.88 -2.92
N ILE A 180 25.05 0.12 -1.84
CA ILE A 180 23.85 0.37 -1.01
C ILE A 180 24.02 1.81 -0.53
N PRO A 181 23.21 2.77 -1.02
CA PRO A 181 23.32 4.13 -0.53
C PRO A 181 23.00 4.02 0.95
N ALA A 182 23.93 4.40 1.82
CA ALA A 182 23.68 4.36 3.25
C ALA A 182 22.49 5.28 3.52
N VAL A 183 21.32 4.70 3.75
CA VAL A 183 20.12 5.46 4.00
C VAL A 183 20.09 5.75 5.49
N ALA A 184 19.81 7.00 5.87
CA ALA A 184 19.72 7.36 7.28
C ALA A 184 18.59 6.58 7.96
N PRO A 185 18.71 6.25 9.26
CA PRO A 185 17.65 5.57 10.03
C PRO A 185 16.28 6.26 9.94
N ALA A 186 16.28 7.57 9.68
CA ALA A 186 15.09 8.39 9.46
C ALA A 186 14.15 7.84 8.37
N THR A 187 14.70 7.20 7.33
CA THR A 187 13.89 6.55 6.30
C THR A 187 13.04 5.40 6.84
N GLY A 188 13.55 4.67 7.84
CA GLY A 188 12.77 3.61 8.50
C GLY A 188 11.52 4.15 9.18
N TYR A 189 11.62 5.32 9.84
CA TYR A 189 10.45 5.96 10.46
C TYR A 189 9.44 6.43 9.40
N ILE A 190 9.91 7.04 8.31
CA ILE A 190 9.04 7.48 7.22
C ILE A 190 8.30 6.28 6.60
N SER A 191 9.01 5.18 6.33
CA SER A 191 8.41 3.94 5.82
C SER A 191 7.39 3.36 6.79
N PHE A 192 7.69 3.34 8.09
CA PHE A 192 6.74 2.87 9.11
C PHE A 192 5.44 3.68 9.11
N PHE A 193 5.53 5.01 9.17
CA PHE A 193 4.36 5.88 9.15
C PHE A 193 3.60 5.77 7.83
N THR A 194 4.30 5.67 6.70
CA THR A 194 3.69 5.49 5.37
C THR A 194 2.84 4.22 5.34
N LEU A 195 3.38 3.09 5.80
CA LEU A 195 2.67 1.81 5.80
C LEU A 195 1.49 1.80 6.79
N ALA A 196 1.67 2.39 7.97
CA ALA A 196 0.61 2.52 8.96
C ALA A 196 -0.55 3.35 8.40
N LEU A 197 -0.25 4.51 7.79
CA LEU A 197 -1.25 5.35 7.12
C LEU A 197 -1.93 4.57 6.00
N TYR A 198 -1.17 3.99 5.05
CA TYR A 198 -1.73 3.22 3.94
C TYR A 198 -2.75 2.16 4.39
N VAL A 199 -2.40 1.34 5.40
CA VAL A 199 -3.29 0.29 5.91
C VAL A 199 -4.50 0.88 6.64
N MET A 200 -4.35 2.00 7.35
CA MET A 200 -5.47 2.69 8.00
C MET A 200 -6.43 3.31 6.99
N ASP A 201 -5.91 3.89 5.91
CA ASP A 201 -6.66 4.60 4.88
C ASP A 201 -7.48 3.66 3.97
N LEU A 202 -7.08 2.39 3.90
CA LEU A 202 -7.86 1.33 3.26
C LEU A 202 -9.11 0.92 4.08
N ARG A 203 -9.15 1.16 5.39
CA ARG A 203 -10.28 0.73 6.25
C ARG A 203 -11.59 1.47 5.93
N PRO A 204 -11.60 2.82 5.72
CA PRO A 204 -12.79 3.52 5.25
C PRO A 204 -13.37 2.96 3.95
N LEU A 205 -12.52 2.66 2.96
CA LEU A 205 -12.93 2.06 1.68
C LEU A 205 -13.60 0.69 1.91
N LEU A 206 -12.98 -0.14 2.75
CA LEU A 206 -13.49 -1.45 3.12
C LEU A 206 -14.83 -1.37 3.86
N ARG A 207 -15.01 -0.36 4.72
CA ARG A 207 -16.28 -0.12 5.43
C ARG A 207 -17.39 0.29 4.47
N GLU A 208 -17.09 1.09 3.44
CA GLU A 208 -18.07 1.47 2.42
C GLU A 208 -18.48 0.31 1.53
N ALA A 209 -17.52 -0.53 1.14
CA ALA A 209 -17.81 -1.76 0.40
C ALA A 209 -18.79 -2.68 1.16
N ARG A 210 -18.77 -2.65 2.50
CA ARG A 210 -19.71 -3.39 3.37
C ARG A 210 -21.09 -2.72 3.50
N LEU A 211 -21.21 -1.41 3.28
CA LEU A 211 -22.39 -0.63 3.62
C LEU A 211 -23.49 -0.60 2.55
N LEU A 212 -23.30 -1.21 1.38
CA LEU A 212 -24.43 -1.57 0.51
C LEU A 212 -24.29 -2.99 -0.01
N THR A 213 -25.20 -3.86 0.43
CA THR A 213 -26.55 -3.95 -0.16
C THR A 213 -27.65 -3.97 0.91
N PRO A 214 -28.25 -2.83 1.31
CA PRO A 214 -29.53 -2.79 2.03
C PRO A 214 -30.65 -3.53 1.27
N GLY A 215 -30.53 -3.70 -0.05
CA GLY A 215 -31.38 -4.59 -0.85
C GLY A 215 -31.19 -6.08 -0.53
N GLU A 216 -29.95 -6.56 -0.40
CA GLU A 216 -29.65 -7.96 -0.02
C GLU A 216 -29.96 -8.21 1.47
N ARG A 217 -29.72 -7.21 2.33
CA ARG A 217 -30.15 -7.29 3.74
C ARG A 217 -31.68 -7.32 3.88
N ARG A 218 -32.42 -6.56 3.06
CA ARG A 218 -33.90 -6.63 3.03
C ARG A 218 -34.43 -7.89 2.38
N ALA A 219 -33.74 -8.43 1.37
CA ALA A 219 -34.10 -9.71 0.74
C ALA A 219 -33.92 -10.87 1.74
N LEU A 220 -32.80 -10.91 2.46
CA LEU A 220 -32.55 -11.90 3.53
C LEU A 220 -33.52 -11.75 4.71
N LEU A 221 -33.87 -10.51 5.09
CA LEU A 221 -34.86 -10.29 6.14
C LEU A 221 -36.29 -10.68 5.69
N LYS A 222 -36.61 -10.51 4.40
CA LYS A 222 -37.89 -10.99 3.85
C LYS A 222 -37.96 -12.51 3.77
N GLU A 223 -36.89 -13.18 3.34
CA GLU A 223 -36.82 -14.65 3.36
C GLU A 223 -36.92 -15.23 4.78
N LEU A 224 -36.42 -14.53 5.79
CA LEU A 224 -36.51 -14.94 7.21
C LEU A 224 -37.84 -14.56 7.90
N GLU A 225 -38.66 -13.71 7.29
CA GLU A 225 -40.00 -13.34 7.77
C GLU A 225 -41.11 -14.19 7.11
N GLU A 226 -40.80 -14.92 6.03
CA GLU A 226 -41.74 -15.79 5.31
C GLU A 226 -41.65 -17.29 5.70
N ASP A 227 -40.72 -17.67 6.58
CA ASP A 227 -40.61 -18.99 7.25
C ASP A 227 -41.12 -18.95 8.70
#